data_AF-W6UN04-F1
#
_entry.id   AF-W6UN04-F1
#
_cell.length_a   1.000
_cell.length_b   1.000
_cell.length_c   1.000
_cell.angle_alpha   90.00
_cell.angle_beta   90.00
_cell.angle_gamma   90.00
#
_symmetry.space_group_name_H-M   'P 1'
#
loop_
_entity.id
_entity.type
_entity.pdbx_description
1 polymer ?
#
loop_
_entity_poly.entity_id
_entity_poly.type
_entity_poly.pdbx_seq_one_letter_code
_entity_poly.pdbx_strand_id
1 'polypeptide(L)'
;MSDQEPTPSPKKEDLSSARLGSVAVECNKLKDEYEQCFFDFFPRFLCGEKFKEDPCASQLEAYRQCLRRHLSRHMGVDLDKLDAQHMSAAEMAEAMAQGRSRKS
;
A
#
# COMPACT_ATOMS: atom_id res chain seq x y z
N MET A 1 24.90 10.37 42.06
CA MET A 1 23.53 9.78 42.04
C MET A 1 22.97 10.09 40.68
N SER A 2 22.49 9.05 40.00
CA SER A 2 22.40 8.92 38.56
C SER A 2 21.47 9.93 37.87
N ASP A 3 22.00 10.55 36.82
CA ASP A 3 21.26 11.14 35.71
C ASP A 3 20.31 10.09 35.11
N GLN A 4 19.02 10.39 35.04
CA GLN A 4 18.07 9.59 34.28
C GLN A 4 17.31 10.52 33.34
N GLU A 5 17.90 10.71 32.15
CA GLU A 5 17.22 11.28 30.98
C GLU A 5 15.99 10.42 30.66
N PRO A 6 14.82 11.01 30.38
CA PRO A 6 13.65 10.25 29.94
C PRO A 6 13.92 9.67 28.55
N THR A 7 14.00 8.33 28.47
CA THR A 7 14.11 7.60 27.22
C THR A 7 12.99 8.02 26.25
N PRO A 8 13.29 8.37 24.99
CA PRO A 8 12.24 8.76 24.05
C PRO A 8 11.37 7.54 23.72
N SER A 9 10.08 7.64 24.01
CA SER A 9 9.03 6.80 23.43
C SER A 9 9.25 6.67 21.92
N PRO A 10 8.94 5.54 21.28
CA PRO A 10 9.13 5.38 19.85
C PRO A 10 8.32 6.48 19.16
N LYS A 11 9.04 7.43 18.55
CA LYS A 11 8.41 8.47 17.73
C LYS A 11 7.77 7.70 16.59
N LYS A 12 6.43 7.58 16.62
CA LYS A 12 5.58 7.23 15.48
C LYS A 12 6.25 7.78 14.21
N GLU A 13 6.90 6.91 13.46
CA GLU A 13 7.72 7.31 12.32
C GLU A 13 6.82 8.07 11.36
N ASP A 14 7.19 9.32 11.09
CA ASP A 14 6.42 10.19 10.21
C ASP A 14 6.64 9.73 8.77
N LEU A 15 5.78 8.82 8.31
CA LEU A 15 5.79 8.26 6.96
C LEU A 15 5.61 9.34 5.87
N SER A 16 5.21 10.56 6.24
CA SER A 16 5.04 11.68 5.31
C SER A 16 6.36 12.10 4.65
N SER A 17 7.49 11.94 5.34
CA SER A 17 8.82 12.21 4.81
C SER A 17 9.26 11.25 3.68
N ALA A 18 8.60 10.09 3.54
CA ALA A 18 8.87 9.11 2.49
C ALA A 18 8.06 9.35 1.20
N ARG A 19 7.24 10.42 1.13
CA ARG A 19 6.39 10.71 -0.02
C ARG A 19 7.22 11.09 -1.25
N LEU A 20 7.28 10.16 -2.19
CA LEU A 20 7.83 10.37 -3.52
C LEU A 20 6.73 10.83 -4.48
N GLY A 21 7.11 11.55 -5.53
CA GLY A 21 6.20 11.83 -6.64
C GLY A 21 5.70 10.54 -7.30
N SER A 22 4.49 10.58 -7.84
CA SER A 22 3.97 9.57 -8.75
C SER A 22 4.82 9.52 -10.02
N VAL A 23 4.93 8.33 -10.62
CA VAL A 23 5.55 8.14 -11.95
C VAL A 23 4.88 9.00 -13.03
N ALA A 24 3.59 9.29 -12.84
CA ALA A 24 2.80 10.21 -13.64
C ALA A 24 2.50 11.45 -12.81
N VAL A 25 3.09 12.60 -13.17
CA VAL A 25 3.01 13.86 -12.40
C VAL A 25 1.56 14.33 -12.24
N GLU A 26 0.73 14.13 -13.25
CA GLU A 26 -0.70 14.45 -13.23
C GLU A 26 -1.49 13.66 -12.18
N CYS A 27 -0.94 12.52 -11.71
CA CYS A 27 -1.56 11.69 -10.68
C CYS A 27 -1.07 12.02 -9.27
N ASN A 28 -0.17 12.99 -9.07
CA ASN A 28 0.39 13.34 -7.75
C ASN A 28 -0.70 13.68 -6.74
N LYS A 29 -1.67 14.53 -7.08
CA LYS A 29 -2.75 14.90 -6.16
C LYS A 29 -3.58 13.70 -5.69
N LEU A 30 -3.88 12.76 -6.59
CA LEU A 30 -4.63 11.54 -6.24
C LEU A 30 -3.79 10.59 -5.39
N LYS A 31 -2.48 10.48 -5.66
CA LYS A 31 -1.54 9.74 -4.83
C LYS A 31 -1.51 10.31 -3.41
N ASP A 32 -1.39 11.63 -3.30
CA ASP A 32 -1.31 12.34 -2.02
C ASP A 32 -2.55 12.10 -1.15
N GLU A 33 -3.74 12.17 -1.75
CA GLU A 33 -5.02 11.90 -1.08
C GLU A 33 -5.11 10.43 -0.60
N TYR A 34 -4.66 9.49 -1.42
CA TYR A 34 -4.60 8.07 -1.05
C TYR A 34 -3.59 7.81 0.07
N GLU A 35 -2.37 8.33 -0.06
CA GLU A 35 -1.29 8.14 0.93
C GLU A 35 -1.65 8.74 2.28
N GLN A 36 -2.29 9.91 2.29
CA GLN A 36 -2.76 10.52 3.53
C GLN A 36 -3.78 9.64 4.27
N CYS A 37 -4.69 8.99 3.53
CA CYS A 37 -5.61 8.01 4.10
C CYS A 37 -4.84 6.77 4.60
N PHE A 38 -3.93 6.25 3.79
CA PHE A 38 -3.17 5.04 4.10
C PHE A 38 -2.28 5.21 5.34
N PHE A 39 -1.64 6.37 5.52
CA PHE A 39 -0.80 6.64 6.68
C PHE A 39 -1.57 6.74 8.00
N ASP A 40 -2.86 7.08 7.97
CA ASP A 40 -3.73 6.98 9.16
C ASP A 40 -4.20 5.53 9.38
N PHE A 41 -4.67 4.89 8.31
CA PHE A 41 -5.25 3.55 8.35
C PHE A 41 -4.24 2.46 8.71
N PHE A 42 -3.09 2.44 8.06
CA PHE A 42 -2.17 1.31 8.10
C PHE A 42 -1.59 1.03 9.50
N PRO A 43 -1.15 2.03 10.29
CA PRO A 43 -0.70 1.78 11.66
C PRO A 43 -1.80 1.18 12.55
N ARG A 44 -3.05 1.64 12.39
CA ARG A 44 -4.20 1.13 13.15
C ARG A 44 -4.52 -0.33 12.79
N PHE A 45 -4.45 -0.63 11.50
CA PHE A 45 -4.55 -2.00 10.99
C PHE A 45 -3.45 -2.90 11.61
N LEU A 46 -2.20 -2.44 11.67
CA LEU A 46 -1.11 -3.19 12.31
C LEU A 46 -1.31 -3.41 13.81
N CYS A 47 -2.00 -2.49 14.50
CA CYS A 47 -2.38 -2.63 15.91
C CYS A 47 -3.57 -3.59 16.14
N GLY A 48 -4.09 -4.22 15.08
CA GLY A 48 -5.17 -5.20 15.16
C GLY A 48 -6.57 -4.60 15.10
N GLU A 49 -6.71 -3.32 14.76
CA GLU A 49 -8.02 -2.75 14.45
C GLU A 49 -8.62 -3.44 13.22
N LYS A 50 -9.87 -3.89 13.34
CA LYS A 50 -10.57 -4.63 12.28
C LYS A 50 -11.43 -3.69 11.46
N PHE A 51 -11.20 -3.70 10.17
CA PHE A 51 -11.99 -2.96 9.19
C PHE A 51 -12.81 -3.96 8.37
N LYS A 52 -14.10 -3.67 8.16
CA LYS A 52 -14.95 -4.50 7.29
C LYS A 52 -14.60 -4.30 5.81
N GLU A 53 -14.18 -3.10 5.47
CA GLU A 53 -13.83 -2.66 4.13
C GLU A 53 -12.59 -1.77 4.21
N ASP A 54 -11.85 -1.64 3.11
CA ASP A 54 -10.71 -0.73 3.01
C ASP A 54 -11.21 0.73 3.03
N PRO A 55 -10.88 1.54 4.06
CA PRO A 55 -11.33 2.92 4.16
C PRO A 55 -10.73 3.82 3.07
N CYS A 56 -9.65 3.40 2.42
CA CYS A 56 -8.95 4.15 1.38
C CYS A 56 -9.29 3.67 -0.04
N ALA A 57 -10.24 2.74 -0.18
CA ALA A 57 -10.56 2.08 -1.46
C ALA A 57 -10.91 3.07 -2.59
N SER A 58 -11.67 4.12 -2.27
CA SER A 58 -12.09 5.12 -3.28
C SER A 58 -10.93 5.98 -3.78
N GLN A 59 -10.04 6.42 -2.88
CA GLN A 59 -8.84 7.19 -3.23
C GLN A 59 -7.87 6.31 -4.02
N LEU A 60 -7.71 5.05 -3.60
CA LEU A 60 -6.88 4.08 -4.28
C LEU A 60 -7.37 3.84 -5.72
N GLU A 61 -8.67 3.64 -5.90
CA GLU A 61 -9.25 3.40 -7.22
C GLU A 61 -9.05 4.60 -8.15
N ALA A 62 -9.29 5.82 -7.66
CA ALA A 62 -9.05 7.04 -8.44
C ALA A 62 -7.58 7.17 -8.86
N TYR A 63 -6.63 6.91 -7.95
CA TYR A 63 -5.20 6.93 -8.24
C TYR A 63 -4.80 5.83 -9.25
N ARG A 64 -5.27 4.59 -9.07
CA ARG A 64 -5.01 3.46 -9.97
C ARG A 64 -5.51 3.75 -11.38
N GLN A 65 -6.71 4.29 -11.53
CA GLN A 65 -7.26 4.65 -12.84
C GLN A 65 -6.41 5.71 -13.54
N CYS A 66 -5.91 6.70 -12.79
CA CYS A 66 -4.99 7.70 -13.33
C CYS A 66 -3.71 7.06 -13.86
N LEU A 67 -3.07 6.22 -13.06
CA LEU A 67 -1.85 5.51 -13.45
C LEU A 67 -2.05 4.62 -14.68
N ARG A 68 -3.13 3.83 -14.71
CA ARG A 68 -3.39 2.91 -15.82
C ARG A 68 -3.57 3.65 -17.15
N ARG A 69 -4.24 4.80 -17.13
CA ARG A 69 -4.33 5.68 -18.32
C ARG A 69 -2.96 6.19 -18.75
N HIS A 70 -2.10 6.58 -17.82
CA HIS A 70 -0.75 7.04 -18.15
C HIS A 70 0.13 5.90 -18.70
N LEU A 71 0.16 4.76 -18.02
CA LEU A 71 0.97 3.58 -18.37
C LEU A 71 0.63 3.07 -19.78
N SER A 72 -0.66 2.96 -20.09
CA SER A 72 -1.12 2.54 -21.42
C SER A 72 -0.82 3.55 -22.52
N ARG A 73 -0.98 4.85 -22.26
CA ARG A 73 -0.85 5.90 -23.29
C ARG A 73 0.56 6.38 -23.55
N HIS A 74 1.42 6.35 -22.53
CA HIS A 74 2.72 7.03 -22.57
C HIS A 74 3.92 6.09 -22.36
N MET A 75 3.73 4.94 -21.70
CA MET A 75 4.84 4.02 -21.41
C MET A 75 4.75 2.68 -22.14
N GLY A 76 3.70 2.46 -22.95
CA GLY A 76 3.54 1.23 -23.74
C GLY A 76 3.39 -0.03 -22.88
N VAL A 77 2.88 0.12 -21.65
CA VAL A 77 2.68 -1.01 -20.74
C VAL A 77 1.42 -1.78 -21.14
N ASP A 78 1.57 -3.08 -21.34
CA ASP A 78 0.47 -4.02 -21.51
C ASP A 78 -0.21 -4.25 -20.15
N LEU A 79 -1.40 -3.66 -19.99
CA LEU A 79 -2.16 -3.72 -18.75
C LEU A 79 -2.79 -5.10 -18.50
N ASP A 80 -3.12 -5.86 -19.55
CA ASP A 80 -3.69 -7.20 -19.41
C ASP A 80 -2.64 -8.17 -18.87
N LYS A 81 -1.41 -8.07 -19.38
CA LYS A 81 -0.28 -8.84 -18.86
C LYS A 81 0.06 -8.45 -17.41
N LEU A 82 -0.04 -7.17 -17.07
CA LEU A 82 0.17 -6.69 -15.70
C LEU A 82 -0.87 -7.28 -14.74
N ASP A 83 -2.15 -7.27 -15.14
CA ASP A 83 -3.24 -7.79 -14.32
C ASP A 83 -3.14 -9.32 -14.16
N ALA A 84 -2.67 -10.04 -15.18
CA ALA A 84 -2.44 -11.48 -15.10
C ALA A 84 -1.37 -11.88 -14.06
N GLN A 85 -0.51 -10.95 -13.62
CA GLN A 85 0.46 -11.18 -12.55
C GLN A 85 -0.11 -10.94 -11.15
N HIS A 86 -1.29 -10.33 -11.04
CA HIS A 86 -1.93 -10.04 -9.77
C HIS A 86 -2.58 -11.31 -9.21
N MET A 87 -2.09 -11.77 -8.06
CA MET A 87 -2.67 -12.91 -7.34
C MET A 87 -3.67 -12.41 -6.31
N SER A 88 -4.86 -13.00 -6.30
CA SER A 88 -5.85 -12.75 -5.25
C SER A 88 -5.39 -13.32 -3.89
N ALA A 89 -5.98 -12.83 -2.81
CA ALA A 89 -5.74 -13.36 -1.47
C ALA A 89 -6.06 -14.86 -1.37
N ALA A 90 -7.08 -15.32 -2.11
CA ALA A 90 -7.44 -16.74 -2.19
C ALA A 90 -6.34 -17.55 -2.89
N GLU A 91 -5.84 -17.07 -4.03
CA GLU A 91 -4.74 -17.73 -4.76
C GLU A 91 -3.45 -17.77 -3.94
N MET A 92 -3.16 -16.71 -3.18
CA MET A 92 -2.03 -16.67 -2.26
C MET A 92 -2.19 -17.63 -1.09
N ALA A 93 -3.37 -17.69 -0.46
CA ALA A 93 -3.64 -18.63 0.61
C ALA A 93 -3.49 -20.09 0.12
N GLU A 94 -3.99 -20.39 -1.08
CA GLU A 94 -3.87 -21.70 -1.71
C GLU A 94 -2.41 -22.06 -2.01
N ALA A 95 -1.64 -21.13 -2.59
CA ALA A 95 -0.21 -21.34 -2.87
C ALA A 95 0.60 -21.62 -1.59
N MET A 96 0.32 -20.90 -0.50
CA MET A 96 0.97 -21.14 0.80
C MET A 96 0.58 -22.50 1.40
N ALA A 97 -0.68 -22.92 1.23
CA ALA A 97 -1.13 -24.25 1.68
C ALA A 97 -0.46 -25.38 0.89
N GLN A 98 -0.37 -25.27 -0.43
CA GLN A 98 0.29 -26.25 -1.29
C GLN A 98 1.80 -26.36 -1.03
N GLY A 99 2.46 -25.24 -0.71
CA GLY A 99 3.87 -25.21 -0.30
C GLY A 99 4.16 -25.97 0.99
N ARG A 100 3.18 -26.04 1.91
CA ARG A 100 3.26 -26.85 3.14
C ARG A 100 3.11 -28.35 2.86
N SER A 101 2.22 -28.75 1.95
CA SER A 101 1.97 -30.16 1.63
C SER A 101 3.09 -30.84 0.84
N ARG A 102 3.88 -30.09 0.04
CA ARG A 102 5.02 -30.65 -0.71
C ARG A 102 6.27 -30.93 0.14
N LYS A 103 6.27 -30.52 1.40
CA LYS A 103 7.40 -30.67 2.34
C LYS A 103 7.16 -31.74 3.40
N SER A 104 6.11 -32.54 3.24
CA SER A 104 5.73 -33.63 4.14
C SER A 104 5.86 -35.00 3.49
#